data_AF-A0A484KRM3-F1
#
_entry.id   AF-A0A484KRM3-F1
#
_cell.length_a   1.000
_cell.length_b   1.000
_cell.length_c   1.000
_cell.angle_alpha   90.00
_cell.angle_beta   90.00
_cell.angle_gamma   90.00
#
_symmetry.space_group_name_H-M   'P 1'
#
loop_
_entity.id
_entity.type
_entity.pdbx_description
1 polymer ?
#
loop_
_entity_poly.entity_id
_entity_poly.type
_entity_poly.pdbx_seq_one_letter_code
_entity_poly.pdbx_strand_id
1 'polypeptide(L)'
;MNDVPHTTFLLTHVCFLFYHVVSNITLRRLKASISNLPENIQLLLKASWILALSYFIAYLETVAISNFPYYDFVDRASMYKIGSLFYAIYFIVSFPMFLRIDEKPGDLWDLPRVAIDALGAAMLVTIILDLWRLFLGPIVPIPETKQCLQPGLPWFQEHPMRV
;
A
#
# COMPACT_ATOMS: atom_id res chain seq x y z
N MET A 1 20.24 -12.45 3.76
CA MET A 1 18.96 -11.85 4.19
C MET A 1 19.15 -11.38 5.62
N ASN A 2 18.80 -10.14 5.94
CA ASN A 2 19.20 -9.36 7.14
C ASN A 2 18.76 -9.95 8.51
N ASP A 3 19.17 -11.15 8.88
CA ASP A 3 18.92 -11.79 10.19
C ASP A 3 17.44 -11.89 10.62
N VAL A 4 16.50 -11.76 9.68
CA VAL A 4 15.06 -11.89 9.93
C VAL A 4 14.63 -13.36 9.78
N PRO A 5 13.89 -13.96 10.75
CA PRO A 5 13.41 -15.32 10.64
C PRO A 5 12.54 -15.57 9.40
N HIS A 6 12.78 -16.66 8.67
CA HIS A 6 12.05 -16.99 7.43
C HIS A 6 10.52 -17.09 7.62
N THR A 7 10.08 -17.48 8.81
CA THR A 7 8.67 -17.58 9.19
C THR A 7 7.92 -16.25 9.07
N THR A 8 8.62 -15.11 9.21
CA THR A 8 8.02 -13.78 9.11
C THR A 8 7.51 -13.47 7.70
N PHE A 9 8.17 -13.99 6.65
CA PHE A 9 7.76 -13.81 5.25
C PHE A 9 6.48 -14.59 4.93
N LEU A 10 6.34 -15.79 5.48
CA LEU A 10 5.11 -16.58 5.33
C LEU A 10 3.97 -15.97 6.15
N LEU A 11 4.27 -15.48 7.35
CA LEU A 11 3.30 -14.82 8.21
C LEU A 11 2.74 -13.56 7.57
N THR A 12 3.57 -12.76 6.90
CA THR A 12 3.10 -11.55 6.19
C THR A 12 2.01 -11.92 5.18
N HIS A 13 2.20 -13.01 4.43
CA HIS A 13 1.21 -13.46 3.45
C HIS A 13 -0.16 -13.76 4.10
N VAL A 14 -0.16 -14.45 5.25
CA VAL A 14 -1.38 -14.75 6.01
C VAL A 14 -2.03 -13.48 6.55
N CYS A 15 -1.25 -12.54 7.09
CA CYS A 15 -1.75 -11.25 7.58
C CYS A 15 -2.41 -10.45 6.46
N PHE A 16 -1.75 -10.32 5.30
CA PHE A 16 -2.32 -9.60 4.15
C PHE A 16 -3.62 -10.25 3.68
N LEU A 17 -3.67 -11.57 3.54
CA LEU A 17 -4.91 -12.26 3.15
C LEU A 17 -6.04 -12.01 4.15
N PHE A 18 -5.73 -12.04 5.46
CA PHE A 18 -6.69 -11.74 6.50
C PHE A 18 -7.31 -10.34 6.34
N TYR A 19 -6.49 -9.31 6.07
CA TYR A 19 -6.99 -7.95 5.86
C TYR A 19 -7.90 -7.82 4.65
N HIS A 20 -7.58 -8.49 3.55
CA HIS A 20 -8.42 -8.49 2.35
C HIS A 20 -9.75 -9.23 2.57
N VAL A 21 -9.74 -10.34 3.31
CA VAL A 21 -10.98 -11.06 3.66
C VAL A 21 -11.87 -10.20 4.55
N VAL A 22 -11.31 -9.57 5.60
CA VAL A 22 -12.07 -8.66 6.48
C VAL A 22 -12.61 -7.47 5.68
N SER A 23 -11.80 -6.88 4.80
CA SER A 23 -12.23 -5.80 3.92
C SER A 23 -13.39 -6.23 3.01
N ASN A 24 -13.29 -7.37 2.33
CA ASN A 24 -14.34 -7.88 1.47
C ASN A 24 -15.65 -8.13 2.23
N ILE A 25 -15.61 -8.72 3.42
CA ILE A 25 -16.80 -8.94 4.25
C ILE A 25 -17.45 -7.61 4.63
N THR A 26 -16.66 -6.63 5.10
CA THR A 26 -17.20 -5.33 5.52
C THR A 26 -17.76 -4.53 4.35
N LEU A 27 -17.08 -4.53 3.19
CA LEU A 27 -17.53 -3.83 1.99
C LEU A 27 -18.79 -4.45 1.39
N ARG A 28 -18.93 -5.79 1.40
CA ARG A 28 -20.17 -6.47 0.98
C ARG A 28 -21.34 -6.13 1.90
N ARG A 29 -21.13 -6.14 3.22
CA ARG A 29 -22.14 -5.73 4.20
C ARG A 29 -22.54 -4.27 4.00
N LEU A 30 -21.56 -3.39 3.84
CA LEU A 30 -21.80 -1.97 3.58
C LEU A 30 -22.62 -1.78 2.31
N LYS A 31 -22.24 -2.43 1.19
CA LYS A 31 -22.96 -2.40 -0.09
C LYS A 31 -24.42 -2.86 0.06
N ALA A 32 -24.67 -3.91 0.83
CA ALA A 32 -26.03 -4.37 1.12
C ALA A 32 -26.83 -3.33 1.93
N SER A 33 -26.22 -2.75 2.98
CA SER A 33 -26.85 -1.74 3.84
C SER A 33 -27.17 -0.43 3.12
N ILE A 34 -26.33 -0.02 2.17
CA ILE A 34 -26.50 1.27 1.46
C ILE A 34 -27.23 1.12 0.12
N SER A 35 -27.72 -0.07 -0.22
CA SER A 35 -28.32 -0.38 -1.53
C SER A 35 -29.51 0.51 -1.90
N ASN A 36 -30.24 1.03 -0.90
CA ASN A 36 -31.40 1.90 -1.09
C ASN A 36 -31.06 3.39 -1.24
N LEU A 37 -29.79 3.79 -1.08
CA LEU A 37 -29.37 5.19 -1.20
C LEU A 37 -29.03 5.57 -2.64
N PRO A 38 -29.08 6.86 -3.00
CA PRO A 38 -28.65 7.33 -4.32
C PRO A 38 -27.16 7.04 -4.57
N GLU A 39 -26.82 6.80 -5.83
CA GLU A 39 -25.50 6.29 -6.27
C GLU A 39 -24.32 7.16 -5.79
N ASN A 40 -24.46 8.48 -5.82
CA ASN A 40 -23.43 9.41 -5.35
C ASN A 40 -23.10 9.21 -3.86
N ILE A 41 -24.13 8.99 -3.03
CA ILE A 41 -23.94 8.73 -1.60
C ILE A 41 -23.34 7.34 -1.39
N GLN A 42 -23.73 6.35 -2.20
CA GLN A 42 -23.12 5.03 -2.13
C GLN A 42 -21.62 5.07 -2.45
N LEU A 43 -21.23 5.80 -3.49
CA LEU A 43 -19.84 5.96 -3.89
C LEU A 43 -19.05 6.65 -2.77
N LEU A 44 -19.57 7.76 -2.23
CA LEU A 44 -18.93 8.48 -1.14
C LEU A 44 -18.74 7.60 0.10
N LEU A 45 -19.77 6.84 0.51
CA LEU A 45 -19.68 5.95 1.67
C LEU A 45 -18.70 4.80 1.43
N LYS A 46 -18.70 4.19 0.23
CA LYS A 46 -17.72 3.15 -0.13
C LYS A 46 -16.29 3.70 -0.11
N ALA A 47 -16.05 4.84 -0.74
CA ALA A 47 -14.73 5.47 -0.77
C ALA A 47 -14.27 5.86 0.64
N SER A 48 -15.14 6.49 1.42
CA SER A 48 -14.85 6.85 2.81
C SER A 48 -14.56 5.64 3.68
N TRP A 49 -15.28 4.53 3.48
CA TRP A 49 -15.05 3.29 4.23
C TRP A 49 -13.71 2.65 3.86
N ILE A 50 -13.37 2.59 2.56
CA ILE A 50 -12.07 2.09 2.10
C ILE A 50 -10.96 2.93 2.73
N LEU A 51 -11.02 4.26 2.64
CA LEU A 51 -10.02 5.16 3.22
C LEU A 51 -9.84 4.93 4.73
N ALA A 52 -10.96 4.87 5.47
CA ALA A 52 -10.94 4.65 6.92
C ALA A 52 -10.35 3.28 7.28
N LEU A 53 -10.79 2.21 6.61
CA LEU A 53 -10.32 0.86 6.88
C LEU A 53 -8.86 0.67 6.48
N SER A 54 -8.44 1.22 5.33
CA SER A 54 -7.05 1.18 4.86
C SER A 54 -6.11 1.87 5.84
N TYR A 55 -6.48 3.05 6.34
CA TYR A 55 -5.68 3.75 7.35
C TYR A 55 -5.65 2.99 8.68
N PHE A 56 -6.78 2.45 9.12
CA PHE A 56 -6.86 1.68 10.36
C PHE A 56 -5.96 0.44 10.33
N ILE A 57 -6.03 -0.37 9.27
CA ILE A 57 -5.17 -1.56 9.12
C ILE A 57 -3.70 -1.16 9.00
N ALA A 58 -3.38 -0.13 8.21
CA ALA A 58 -2.01 0.36 8.07
C ALA A 58 -1.43 0.85 9.40
N TYR A 59 -2.24 1.50 10.23
CA TYR A 59 -1.85 1.90 11.58
C TYR A 59 -1.58 0.68 12.47
N LEU A 60 -2.46 -0.33 12.47
CA LEU A 60 -2.23 -1.57 13.23
C LEU A 60 -0.97 -2.30 12.81
N GLU A 61 -0.71 -2.39 11.50
CA GLU A 61 0.54 -2.94 10.95
C GLU A 61 1.75 -2.14 11.43
N THR A 62 1.69 -0.81 11.39
CA THR A 62 2.79 0.05 11.86
C THR A 62 3.06 -0.17 13.34
N VAL A 63 2.01 -0.29 14.16
CA VAL A 63 2.13 -0.61 15.59
C VAL A 63 2.73 -2.01 15.79
N ALA A 64 2.26 -3.02 15.06
CA ALA A 64 2.78 -4.38 15.16
C ALA A 64 4.27 -4.45 14.80
N ILE A 65 4.69 -3.81 13.70
CA ILE A 65 6.08 -3.76 13.26
C ILE A 65 6.95 -2.99 14.25
N SER A 66 6.46 -1.89 14.82
CA SER A 66 7.21 -1.07 15.79
C SER A 66 7.54 -1.75 17.11
N ASN A 67 6.82 -2.83 17.43
CA ASN A 67 7.06 -3.64 18.61
C ASN A 67 7.86 -4.92 18.28
N PHE A 68 8.26 -5.11 17.02
CA PHE A 68 9.00 -6.29 16.59
C PHE A 68 10.50 -6.09 16.84
N PRO A 69 11.18 -7.04 17.52
CA PRO A 69 12.56 -6.85 18.02
C PRO A 69 13.63 -6.72 16.93
N TYR A 70 13.28 -7.00 15.67
CA TYR A 70 14.19 -6.90 14.53
C TYR A 70 13.97 -5.60 13.71
N TYR A 71 13.15 -4.67 14.19
CA TYR A 71 12.81 -3.45 13.48
C TYR A 71 13.02 -2.21 14.34
N ASP A 72 14.00 -1.38 13.98
CA ASP A 72 14.28 -0.11 14.65
C ASP A 72 13.85 1.08 13.80
N PHE A 73 13.08 1.98 14.41
CA PHE A 73 12.65 3.23 13.81
C PHE A 73 13.40 4.42 14.41
N VAL A 74 13.98 5.26 13.56
CA VAL A 74 14.67 6.50 13.97
C VAL A 74 13.70 7.50 14.60
N ASP A 75 12.50 7.66 14.02
CA ASP A 75 11.41 8.46 14.58
C ASP A 75 10.07 7.71 14.51
N ARG A 76 9.65 7.18 15.66
CA ARG A 76 8.39 6.43 15.80
C ARG A 76 7.16 7.32 15.59
N ALA A 77 7.23 8.60 15.99
CA ALA A 77 6.09 9.50 15.91
C ALA A 77 5.75 9.86 14.45
N SER A 78 6.77 10.11 13.64
CA SER A 78 6.60 10.31 12.19
C SER A 78 6.16 9.03 11.49
N MET A 79 6.62 7.86 11.94
CA MET A 79 6.20 6.58 11.37
C MET A 79 4.72 6.29 11.58
N TYR A 80 4.18 6.57 12.77
CA TYR A 80 2.75 6.36 13.06
C TYR A 80 1.80 7.28 12.30
N LYS A 81 2.27 8.46 11.87
CA LYS A 81 1.42 9.44 11.17
C LYS A 81 1.62 9.38 9.66
N ILE A 82 2.87 9.49 9.22
CA ILE A 82 3.23 9.61 7.80
C ILE A 82 3.50 8.22 7.23
N GLY A 83 4.19 7.35 7.98
CA GLY A 83 4.44 5.96 7.58
C GLY A 83 3.14 5.17 7.42
N SER A 84 2.22 5.27 8.38
CA SER A 84 0.91 4.62 8.27
C SER A 84 0.07 5.15 7.10
N LEU A 85 0.17 6.43 6.76
CA LEU A 85 -0.49 6.97 5.57
C LEU A 85 0.14 6.43 4.28
N PHE A 86 1.46 6.29 4.23
CA PHE A 86 2.17 5.69 3.10
C PHE A 86 1.80 4.21 2.92
N TYR A 87 1.70 3.45 4.01
CA TYR A 87 1.20 2.07 4.00
C TYR A 87 -0.28 1.99 3.60
N ALA A 88 -1.11 2.95 3.99
CA ALA A 88 -2.52 2.97 3.64
C ALA A 88 -2.75 3.04 2.12
N ILE A 89 -1.85 3.66 1.35
CA ILE A 89 -1.93 3.73 -0.13
C ILE A 89 -2.02 2.33 -0.76
N TYR A 90 -1.25 1.37 -0.25
CA TYR A 90 -1.31 -0.01 -0.73
C TYR A 90 -2.71 -0.59 -0.58
N PHE A 91 -3.34 -0.40 0.58
CA PHE A 91 -4.67 -0.91 0.87
C PHE A 91 -5.79 -0.16 0.14
N ILE A 92 -5.62 1.14 -0.10
CA ILE A 92 -6.60 1.96 -0.85
C ILE A 92 -6.83 1.40 -2.26
N VAL A 93 -5.76 0.94 -2.90
CA VAL A 93 -5.83 0.31 -4.23
C VAL A 93 -6.19 -1.18 -4.13
N SER A 94 -5.60 -1.90 -3.17
CA SER A 94 -5.73 -3.36 -3.10
C SER A 94 -7.11 -3.83 -2.67
N PHE A 95 -7.76 -3.15 -1.72
CA PHE A 95 -9.11 -3.52 -1.25
C PHE A 95 -10.17 -3.52 -2.36
N PRO A 96 -10.37 -2.44 -3.14
CA PRO A 96 -11.36 -2.47 -4.22
C PRO A 96 -10.99 -3.46 -5.33
N MET A 97 -9.70 -3.71 -5.56
CA MET A 97 -9.26 -4.71 -6.53
C MET A 97 -9.64 -6.13 -6.08
N PHE A 98 -9.36 -6.50 -4.82
CA PHE A 98 -9.74 -7.80 -4.26
C PHE A 98 -11.25 -8.01 -4.17
N LEU A 99 -12.03 -6.95 -3.96
CA LEU A 99 -13.49 -7.04 -3.95
C LEU A 99 -14.05 -7.34 -5.35
N ARG A 100 -13.34 -6.98 -6.42
CA ARG A 100 -13.82 -7.13 -7.80
C ARG A 100 -13.74 -8.57 -8.32
N ILE A 101 -12.83 -9.37 -7.78
CA ILE A 101 -12.60 -10.76 -8.19
C ILE A 101 -13.84 -11.59 -7.86
N ASP A 102 -14.39 -12.28 -8.87
CA ASP A 102 -15.55 -13.18 -8.76
C ASP A 102 -16.82 -12.61 -8.10
N GLU A 103 -16.98 -11.28 -8.08
CA GLU A 103 -18.13 -10.64 -7.44
C GLU A 103 -19.40 -10.68 -8.31
N LYS A 104 -19.27 -10.81 -9.63
CA LYS A 104 -20.40 -10.87 -10.57
C LYS A 104 -20.85 -12.32 -10.79
N PRO A 105 -22.13 -12.66 -10.52
CA PRO A 105 -22.64 -14.00 -10.82
C PRO A 105 -22.48 -14.31 -12.31
N GLY A 106 -21.76 -15.39 -12.64
CA GLY A 106 -21.54 -15.84 -14.02
C GLY A 106 -20.30 -15.28 -14.72
N ASP A 107 -19.54 -14.36 -14.11
CA ASP A 107 -18.22 -13.90 -14.61
C ASP A 107 -17.12 -14.44 -13.69
N LEU A 108 -16.75 -15.71 -13.90
CA LEU A 108 -15.63 -16.33 -13.21
C LEU A 108 -14.31 -15.84 -13.80
N TRP A 109 -13.38 -15.45 -12.93
CA TRP A 109 -12.09 -14.95 -13.34
C TRP A 109 -11.12 -16.11 -13.60
N ASP A 110 -10.46 -16.08 -14.76
CA ASP A 110 -9.38 -16.97 -15.11
C ASP A 110 -8.05 -16.52 -14.47
N LEU A 111 -7.15 -17.46 -14.18
CA LEU A 111 -5.85 -17.16 -13.57
C LEU A 111 -5.03 -16.12 -14.34
N PRO A 112 -4.96 -16.14 -15.69
CA PRO A 112 -4.26 -15.11 -16.46
C PRO A 112 -4.84 -13.70 -16.25
N ARG A 113 -6.17 -13.54 -16.27
CA ARG A 113 -6.83 -12.26 -15.99
C ARG A 113 -6.54 -11.75 -14.59
N VAL A 114 -6.60 -12.63 -13.58
CA VAL A 114 -6.23 -12.27 -12.19
C VAL A 114 -4.78 -11.79 -12.13
N ALA A 115 -3.86 -12.48 -12.82
CA ALA A 115 -2.45 -12.12 -12.83
C ALA A 115 -2.21 -10.74 -13.47
N ILE A 116 -2.84 -10.46 -14.62
CA ILE A 116 -2.71 -9.16 -15.31
C ILE A 116 -3.28 -8.03 -14.47
N ASP A 117 -4.47 -8.20 -13.89
CA ASP A 117 -5.10 -7.18 -13.06
C ASP A 117 -4.31 -6.96 -11.75
N ALA A 118 -3.72 -8.01 -11.16
CA ALA A 118 -2.84 -7.89 -10.00
C ALA A 118 -1.56 -7.11 -10.34
N LEU A 119 -0.95 -7.35 -11.51
CA LEU A 119 0.20 -6.58 -12.00
C LEU A 119 -0.18 -5.11 -12.25
N GLY A 120 -1.36 -4.86 -12.82
CA GLY A 120 -1.89 -3.51 -13.01
C GLY A 120 -2.10 -2.78 -11.69
N ALA A 121 -2.70 -3.45 -10.70
CA ALA A 121 -2.88 -2.90 -9.35
C ALA A 121 -1.54 -2.61 -8.66
N ALA A 122 -0.56 -3.52 -8.78
CA ALA A 122 0.78 -3.31 -8.26
C ALA A 122 1.45 -2.08 -8.90
N MET A 123 1.33 -1.93 -10.22
CA MET A 123 1.86 -0.76 -10.93
C MET A 123 1.14 0.55 -10.55
N LEU A 124 -0.16 0.51 -10.32
CA LEU A 124 -0.89 1.69 -9.84
C LEU A 124 -0.38 2.12 -8.46
N VAL A 125 -0.17 1.16 -7.55
CA VAL A 125 0.42 1.45 -6.23
C VAL A 125 1.81 2.06 -6.38
N THR A 126 2.70 1.48 -7.20
CA THR A 126 4.06 2.02 -7.37
C THR A 126 4.05 3.43 -7.94
N ILE A 127 3.18 3.74 -8.91
CA ILE A 127 3.03 5.09 -9.46
C ILE A 127 2.58 6.07 -8.37
N ILE A 128 1.57 5.73 -7.56
CA ILE A 128 1.09 6.62 -6.49
C ILE A 128 2.19 6.89 -5.45
N LEU A 129 2.97 5.87 -5.10
CA LEU A 129 4.10 6.01 -4.17
C LEU A 129 5.22 6.87 -4.75
N ASP A 130 5.48 6.77 -6.06
CA ASP A 130 6.48 7.59 -6.73
C ASP A 130 6.03 9.06 -6.82
N LEU A 131 4.74 9.31 -7.12
CA LEU A 131 4.16 10.65 -7.05
C LEU A 131 4.29 11.24 -5.64
N TRP A 132 3.97 10.46 -4.60
CA TRP A 132 4.19 10.89 -3.21
C TRP A 132 5.64 11.31 -2.97
N ARG A 133 6.58 10.46 -3.41
CA ARG A 133 8.02 10.73 -3.27
C ARG A 133 8.43 12.03 -3.97
N LEU A 134 7.93 12.28 -5.18
CA LEU A 134 8.25 13.47 -5.97
C LEU A 134 7.66 14.76 -5.37
N PHE A 135 6.44 14.71 -4.83
CA PHE A 135 5.75 15.91 -4.32
C PHE A 135 6.06 16.24 -2.85
N LEU A 136 6.22 15.22 -1.99
CA LEU A 136 6.33 15.40 -0.54
C LEU A 136 7.73 15.09 0.00
N GLY A 137 8.56 14.35 -0.75
CA GLY A 137 9.91 14.01 -0.34
C GLY A 137 10.01 12.93 0.76
N PRO A 138 11.22 12.66 1.27
CA PRO A 138 11.47 11.62 2.27
C PRO A 138 10.93 12.03 3.66
N ILE A 139 10.44 11.03 4.42
CA ILE A 139 9.85 11.19 5.76
C ILE A 139 10.88 11.67 6.80
N VAL A 140 12.16 11.35 6.60
CA VAL A 140 13.26 11.75 7.48
C VAL A 140 14.26 12.56 6.64
N PRO A 141 14.78 13.70 7.16
CA PRO A 141 15.82 14.44 6.46
C PRO A 141 17.04 13.53 6.26
N ILE A 142 17.41 13.33 5.00
CA ILE A 142 18.60 12.56 4.64
C ILE A 142 19.81 13.42 5.05
N PRO A 143 20.72 12.92 5.91
CA PRO A 143 21.94 13.63 6.26
C PRO A 143 22.68 14.06 4.98
N GLU A 144 23.23 15.27 4.93
CA GLU A 144 23.90 15.82 3.73
C GLU A 144 25.00 14.89 3.17
N THR A 145 25.59 14.05 4.01
CA THR A 145 26.58 13.03 3.63
C THR A 145 26.03 11.85 2.82
N LYS A 146 24.71 11.65 2.74
CA LYS A 146 24.03 10.65 1.90
C LYS A 146 23.11 11.27 0.85
N GLN A 147 23.12 12.59 0.69
CA GLN A 147 22.50 13.22 -0.46
C GLN A 147 23.33 12.84 -1.68
N CYS A 148 22.72 12.14 -2.64
CA CYS A 148 23.38 11.87 -3.91
C CYS A 148 23.80 13.23 -4.51
N LEU A 149 25.10 13.39 -4.77
CA LEU A 149 25.68 14.59 -5.38
C LEU A 149 25.09 14.92 -6.77
N GLN A 150 24.31 14.02 -7.36
CA GLN A 150 23.61 14.26 -8.61
C GLN A 150 22.19 13.70 -8.59
N PRO A 151 21.17 14.50 -8.93
CA PRO A 151 19.87 13.97 -9.32
C PRO A 151 20.02 13.35 -10.72
N GLY A 152 20.27 12.04 -10.80
CA GLY A 152 20.43 11.33 -12.06
C GLY A 152 20.48 9.82 -11.89
N LEU A 153 20.11 9.08 -12.94
CA LEU A 153 20.25 7.62 -12.95
C LEU A 153 21.74 7.28 -12.99
N PRO A 154 22.21 6.24 -12.28
CA PRO A 154 23.63 5.95 -12.09
C PRO A 154 24.41 5.66 -13.39
N TRP A 155 23.74 5.46 -14.52
CA TRP A 155 24.35 5.23 -15.84
C TRP A 155 24.47 6.49 -16.72
N PHE A 156 23.92 7.64 -16.30
CA PHE A 156 24.10 8.93 -16.98
C PHE A 156 25.25 9.75 -16.37
N GLN A 157 26.36 9.09 -16.03
CA GLN A 157 27.57 9.81 -15.62
C GLN A 157 28.22 10.37 -16.89
N GLU A 158 28.14 11.69 -17.09
CA GLU A 158 29.01 12.36 -18.06
C GLU A 158 30.46 12.16 -17.62
N HIS A 159 31.23 11.43 -18.43
CA HIS A 159 32.68 11.34 -18.25
C HIS A 159 33.27 12.75 -18.43
N PRO A 160 34.03 13.30 -17.47
CA PRO A 160 34.73 14.55 -17.70
C PRO A 160 35.75 14.33 -18.81
N MET A 161 35.57 15.04 -19.92
CA MET A 161 36.59 15.16 -20.96
C MET A 161 37.84 15.74 -20.30
N ARG A 162 38.91 14.94 -20.24
CA ARG A 162 40.25 15.41 -19.88
C ARG A 162 40.72 16.36 -20.98
N VAL A 163 40.89 17.64 -20.64
CA VAL A 163 41.71 18.60 -21.38
C VAL A 163 43.13 18.52 -20.84
#